data_AF-A0A7Z0EPT4-F1
#
_entry.id   AF-A0A7Z0EPT4-F1
#
_cell.length_a   1.000
_cell.length_b   1.000
_cell.length_c   1.000
_cell.angle_alpha   90.00
_cell.angle_beta   90.00
_cell.angle_gamma   90.00
#
_symmetry.space_group_name_H-M   'P 1'
#
loop_
_entity.id
_entity.type
_entity.pdbx_description
1 polymer ?
#
loop_
_entity_poly.entity_id
_entity_poly.type
_entity_poly.pdbx_seq_one_letter_code
_entity_poly.pdbx_strand_id
1 'polypeptide(L)'
;MASTLAPLSGFAKEHKSVRGYLDTAANSHGAEKGLLTHRALQRITSARPHLVEIGPDGGAAVSFLSSRLQQGQHGFAEIDLTLIEVPDVASGALTQAIQEFNRVGTCEVVRGFAQDIGTLLERQADVISASALLHEVYSYGGGYGGLHSLMRTLPTVL
;
A
#
# COMPACT_ATOMS: atom_id res chain seq x y z
N MET A 1 18.84 -36.26 -24.97
CA MET A 1 19.29 -34.88 -25.24
C MET A 1 18.70 -33.98 -24.16
N ALA A 2 19.56 -33.43 -23.30
CA ALA A 2 19.13 -32.56 -22.21
C ALA A 2 18.78 -31.17 -22.76
N SER A 3 17.59 -30.67 -22.42
CA SER A 3 17.18 -29.30 -22.72
C SER A 3 17.94 -28.35 -21.80
N THR A 4 18.89 -27.61 -22.35
CA THR A 4 19.58 -26.54 -21.65
C THR A 4 18.61 -25.37 -21.52
N LEU A 5 17.95 -25.25 -20.37
CA LEU A 5 17.18 -24.06 -20.01
C LEU A 5 18.12 -22.85 -20.09
N ALA A 6 17.74 -21.85 -20.89
CA ALA A 6 18.45 -20.58 -20.95
C ALA A 6 18.62 -20.03 -19.52
N PRO A 7 19.78 -19.44 -19.18
CA PRO A 7 19.97 -18.87 -17.85
C PRO A 7 18.88 -17.83 -17.62
N LEU A 8 18.07 -18.05 -16.58
CA LEU A 8 17.10 -17.08 -16.08
C LEU A 8 17.77 -15.71 -16.01
N SER A 9 17.16 -14.70 -16.66
CA SER A 9 17.68 -13.33 -16.66
C SER A 9 17.85 -12.84 -15.23
N GLY A 10 18.72 -11.84 -15.00
CA GLY A 10 18.92 -11.27 -13.65
C GLY A 10 17.61 -10.87 -12.97
N PHE A 11 16.60 -10.47 -13.75
CA PHE A 11 15.23 -10.18 -13.31
C PHE A 11 14.53 -11.33 -12.60
N ALA A 12 14.86 -12.59 -12.94
CA ALA A 12 14.26 -13.77 -12.34
C ALA A 12 15.03 -14.32 -11.13
N LYS A 13 16.22 -13.77 -10.82
CA LYS A 13 17.09 -14.26 -9.73
C LYS A 13 16.92 -13.51 -8.42
N GLU A 14 16.50 -12.25 -8.44
CA GLU A 14 16.20 -11.51 -7.22
C GLU A 14 14.73 -11.73 -6.85
N HIS A 15 14.51 -12.48 -5.77
CA HIS A 15 13.17 -12.69 -5.24
C HIS A 15 12.60 -11.33 -4.81
N LYS A 16 11.36 -11.02 -5.21
CA LYS A 16 10.76 -9.68 -4.97
C LYS A 16 10.56 -9.34 -3.49
N SER A 17 10.65 -10.32 -2.60
CA SER A 17 10.68 -10.11 -1.15
C SER A 17 12.08 -9.75 -0.60
N VAL A 18 13.10 -9.70 -1.45
CA VAL A 18 14.43 -9.25 -1.06
C VAL A 18 14.36 -7.76 -0.74
N ARG A 19 14.76 -7.41 0.47
CA ARG A 19 14.71 -6.06 1.05
C ARG A 19 15.18 -4.96 0.09
N GLY A 20 16.31 -5.15 -0.60
CA GLY A 20 16.86 -4.15 -1.53
C GLY A 20 16.03 -3.92 -2.80
N TYR A 21 15.28 -4.92 -3.27
CA TYR A 21 14.38 -4.79 -4.41
C TYR A 21 13.16 -3.94 -4.05
N LEU A 22 12.52 -4.21 -2.91
CA LEU A 22 11.39 -3.41 -2.41
C LEU A 22 11.81 -1.95 -2.18
N ASP A 23 12.98 -1.74 -1.58
CA ASP A 23 13.48 -0.39 -1.30
C ASP A 23 13.79 0.43 -2.57
N THR A 24 14.03 -0.22 -3.73
CA THR A 24 14.42 0.46 -4.99
C THR A 24 13.31 0.48 -6.04
N ALA A 25 12.76 -0.69 -6.38
CA ALA A 25 11.79 -0.83 -7.46
C ALA A 25 10.42 -0.26 -7.08
N ALA A 26 10.04 -0.38 -5.82
CA ALA A 26 8.69 -0.03 -5.37
C ALA A 26 8.56 1.40 -4.80
N ASN A 27 9.68 2.06 -4.52
CA ASN A 27 9.70 3.49 -4.19
C ASN A 27 9.63 4.40 -5.42
N SER A 28 9.85 3.85 -6.62
CA SER A 28 9.70 4.58 -7.87
C SER A 28 8.22 4.90 -8.10
N HIS A 29 7.87 6.19 -8.15
CA HIS A 29 6.50 6.76 -8.28
C HIS A 29 5.66 6.90 -6.99
N GLY A 30 6.22 6.66 -5.80
CA GLY A 30 5.48 6.84 -4.54
C GLY A 30 4.93 8.26 -4.33
N ALA A 31 5.63 9.28 -4.82
CA ALA A 31 5.19 10.68 -4.74
C ALA A 31 3.92 10.98 -5.54
N GLU A 32 3.73 10.34 -6.69
CA GLU A 32 2.52 10.50 -7.50
C GLU A 32 1.31 9.90 -6.77
N LYS A 33 1.46 8.68 -6.25
CA LYS A 33 0.43 8.03 -5.42
C LYS A 33 0.08 8.88 -4.20
N GLY A 34 1.10 9.31 -3.44
CA GLY A 34 0.90 10.16 -2.28
C GLY A 34 0.18 11.47 -2.61
N LEU A 35 0.44 12.08 -3.78
CA LEU A 35 -0.27 13.27 -4.24
C LEU A 35 -1.74 13.01 -4.57
N LEU A 36 -2.04 11.90 -5.25
CA LEU A 36 -3.41 11.52 -5.58
C LEU A 36 -4.21 11.21 -4.30
N THR A 37 -3.62 10.47 -3.36
CA THR A 37 -4.19 10.19 -2.04
C THR A 37 -4.46 11.46 -1.26
N HIS A 38 -3.48 12.38 -1.20
CA HIS A 38 -3.66 13.67 -0.54
C HIS A 38 -4.82 14.48 -1.14
N ARG A 39 -4.93 14.51 -2.47
CA ARG A 39 -6.05 15.18 -3.16
C ARG A 39 -7.40 14.51 -2.91
N ALA A 40 -7.44 13.19 -2.77
CA ALA A 40 -8.65 12.46 -2.40
C ALA A 40 -9.09 12.84 -0.99
N LEU A 41 -8.16 12.85 -0.02
CA LEU A 41 -8.41 13.26 1.36
C LEU A 41 -8.93 14.69 1.48
N GLN A 42 -8.49 15.62 0.63
CA GLN A 42 -9.01 16.99 0.60
C GLN A 42 -10.51 17.09 0.27
N ARG A 43 -11.11 16.03 -0.28
CA ARG A 43 -12.55 15.97 -0.60
C ARG A 43 -13.38 15.30 0.49
N ILE A 44 -12.73 14.73 1.50
CA ILE A 44 -13.38 14.04 2.61
C ILE A 44 -13.79 15.06 3.67
N THR A 45 -15.03 14.94 4.15
CA THR A 45 -15.61 15.83 5.17
C THR A 45 -15.52 15.27 6.59
N SER A 46 -15.09 14.01 6.74
CA SER A 46 -14.87 13.39 8.05
C SER A 46 -13.83 14.17 8.85
N ALA A 47 -14.09 14.35 10.15
CA ALA A 47 -13.16 15.00 11.07
C ALA A 47 -11.91 14.13 11.36
N ARG A 48 -12.01 12.82 11.11
CA ARG A 48 -10.95 11.83 11.28
C ARG A 48 -11.02 10.78 10.14
N PRO A 49 -10.55 11.14 8.93
CA PRO A 49 -10.59 10.24 7.78
C PRO A 49 -9.79 8.96 8.02
N HIS A 50 -10.26 7.86 7.44
CA HIS A 50 -9.57 6.58 7.35
C HIS A 50 -9.01 6.38 5.95
N LEU A 51 -7.70 6.32 5.87
CA LEU A 51 -6.97 5.93 4.68
C LEU A 51 -6.53 4.47 4.82
N VAL A 52 -6.78 3.68 3.79
CA VAL A 52 -6.17 2.36 3.64
C VAL A 52 -5.18 2.41 2.49
N GLU A 53 -3.95 1.94 2.71
CA GLU A 53 -2.97 1.72 1.65
C GLU A 53 -2.67 0.22 1.53
N ILE A 54 -3.01 -0.34 0.38
CA ILE A 54 -2.68 -1.73 0.02
C ILE A 54 -1.33 -1.71 -0.71
N GLY A 55 -0.41 -2.57 -0.27
CA GLY A 55 0.92 -2.65 -0.86
C GLY A 55 1.70 -1.36 -0.64
N PRO A 56 2.08 -1.05 0.61
CA PRO A 56 2.84 0.17 0.90
C PRO A 56 4.32 0.06 0.47
N ASP A 57 4.81 -1.16 0.23
CA ASP A 57 6.16 -1.44 -0.21
C ASP A 57 7.24 -0.80 0.69
N GLY A 58 8.09 0.06 0.12
CA GLY A 58 9.11 0.83 0.85
C GLY A 58 8.58 2.09 1.55
N GLY A 59 7.28 2.40 1.44
CA GLY A 59 6.64 3.51 2.13
C GLY A 59 6.79 4.88 1.47
N ALA A 60 7.29 5.00 0.24
CA ALA A 60 7.49 6.30 -0.41
C ALA A 60 6.21 7.16 -0.51
N ALA A 61 5.05 6.54 -0.74
CA ALA A 61 3.78 7.26 -0.74
C ALA A 61 3.35 7.73 0.67
N VAL A 62 3.60 6.90 1.68
CA VAL A 62 3.38 7.23 3.09
C VAL A 62 4.25 8.42 3.52
N SER A 63 5.55 8.39 3.20
CA SER A 63 6.46 9.52 3.47
C SER A 63 6.04 10.79 2.73
N PHE A 64 5.66 10.69 1.45
CA PHE A 64 5.16 11.85 0.71
C PHE A 64 3.89 12.41 1.36
N LEU A 65 2.93 11.55 1.69
CA LEU A 65 1.68 11.97 2.32
C LEU A 65 1.95 12.65 3.67
N SER A 66 2.79 12.05 4.53
CA SER A 66 3.20 12.66 5.80
C SER A 66 3.77 14.06 5.59
N SER A 67 4.66 14.24 4.60
CA SER A 67 5.25 15.56 4.28
C SER A 67 4.21 16.61 3.90
N ARG A 68 3.12 16.22 3.23
CA ARG A 68 2.03 17.13 2.84
C ARG A 68 1.13 17.46 4.00
N LEU A 69 0.80 16.47 4.83
CA LEU A 69 -0.02 16.67 6.02
C LEU A 69 0.68 17.59 7.03
N GLN A 70 1.99 17.46 7.20
CA GLN A 70 2.79 18.37 8.05
C GLN A 70 2.74 19.84 7.62
N GLN A 71 2.39 20.14 6.37
CA GLN A 71 2.21 21.52 5.88
C GLN A 71 0.90 22.16 6.37
N GLY A 72 0.03 21.41 7.06
CA GLY A 72 -1.12 21.93 7.81
C GLY A 72 -2.29 22.42 6.95
N GLN A 73 -2.35 22.03 5.67
CA GLN A 73 -3.42 22.44 4.74
C GLN A 73 -4.46 21.33 4.54
N HIS A 74 -5.07 20.87 5.64
CA HIS A 74 -6.12 19.85 5.62
C HIS A 74 -7.30 20.22 6.54
N GLY A 75 -8.50 19.75 6.19
CA GLY A 75 -9.76 20.08 6.89
C GLY A 75 -10.10 19.16 8.07
N PHE A 76 -9.24 18.22 8.40
CA PHE A 76 -9.42 17.24 9.48
C PHE A 76 -8.38 17.42 10.59
N ALA A 77 -8.72 17.01 11.82
CA ALA A 77 -7.86 17.18 12.99
C ALA A 77 -6.81 16.08 13.12
N GLU A 78 -7.17 14.85 12.75
CA GLU A 78 -6.33 13.66 12.81
C GLU A 78 -6.67 12.76 11.63
N ILE A 79 -5.76 11.85 11.24
CA ILE A 79 -5.99 10.85 10.19
C ILE A 79 -5.58 9.48 10.70
N ASP A 80 -6.37 8.46 10.37
CA ASP A 80 -6.00 7.06 10.58
C ASP A 80 -5.54 6.44 9.27
N LEU A 81 -4.41 5.75 9.30
CA LEU A 81 -3.83 5.03 8.18
C LEU A 81 -3.75 3.53 8.52
N THR A 82 -4.36 2.70 7.70
CA THR A 82 -4.17 1.25 7.75
C THR A 82 -3.34 0.82 6.55
N LEU A 83 -2.20 0.20 6.80
CA LEU A 83 -1.35 -0.39 5.78
C LEU A 83 -1.65 -1.88 5.69
N ILE A 84 -2.06 -2.36 4.52
CA ILE A 84 -2.22 -3.79 4.25
C ILE A 84 -0.98 -4.26 3.51
N GLU A 85 -0.21 -5.13 4.17
CA GLU A 85 1.02 -5.70 3.64
C GLU A 85 0.96 -7.22 3.68
N VAL A 86 1.47 -7.87 2.64
CA VAL A 86 1.48 -9.33 2.54
C VAL A 86 2.27 -9.93 3.70
N PRO A 87 1.87 -11.10 4.26
CA PRO A 87 2.64 -11.77 5.29
C PRO A 87 4.12 -11.96 4.91
N ASP A 88 5.01 -11.88 5.90
CA ASP A 88 6.46 -12.06 5.76
C ASP A 88 7.21 -11.04 4.86
N VAL A 89 6.53 -9.99 4.39
CA VAL A 89 7.16 -8.86 3.70
C VAL A 89 7.55 -7.78 4.72
N ALA A 90 8.83 -7.41 4.76
CA ALA A 90 9.33 -6.37 5.66
C ALA A 90 10.27 -5.40 4.94
N SER A 91 10.01 -4.10 5.08
CA SER A 91 10.91 -3.02 4.65
C SER A 91 11.32 -2.15 5.84
N GLY A 92 12.63 -1.85 5.90
CA GLY A 92 13.16 -0.88 6.86
C GLY A 92 12.74 0.56 6.54
N ALA A 93 12.66 0.89 5.25
CA ALA A 93 12.19 2.20 4.78
C ALA A 93 10.72 2.41 5.15
N LEU A 94 9.88 1.37 5.03
CA LEU A 94 8.49 1.44 5.46
C LEU A 94 8.35 1.72 6.95
N THR A 95 9.16 1.06 7.78
CA THR A 95 9.18 1.32 9.23
C THR A 95 9.47 2.79 9.55
N GLN A 96 10.41 3.41 8.82
CA GLN A 96 10.70 4.83 8.97
C GLN A 96 9.54 5.71 8.49
N ALA A 97 8.94 5.40 7.35
CA ALA A 97 7.80 6.14 6.82
C ALA A 97 6.60 6.12 7.78
N ILE A 98 6.34 4.98 8.45
CA ILE A 98 5.32 4.84 9.49
C ILE A 98 5.62 5.77 10.67
N GLN A 99 6.87 5.82 11.14
CA GLN A 99 7.26 6.72 12.24
C GLN A 99 7.09 8.19 11.86
N GLU A 100 7.39 8.56 10.61
CA GLU A 100 7.17 9.90 10.10
C GLU A 100 5.68 10.24 10.00
N PHE A 101 4.85 9.29 9.56
CA PHE A 101 3.40 9.46 9.49
C PHE A 101 2.76 9.61 10.89
N ASN A 102 3.24 8.85 11.88
CA ASN A 102 2.74 8.91 13.26
C ASN A 102 2.93 10.27 13.96
N ARG A 103 3.60 11.23 13.31
CA ARG A 103 3.68 12.63 13.77
C ARG A 103 2.46 13.47 13.40
N VAL A 104 1.65 13.02 12.43
CA VAL A 104 0.47 13.74 11.91
C VAL A 104 -0.83 12.95 11.99
N GLY A 105 -0.76 11.69 12.42
CA GLY A 105 -1.91 10.81 12.55
C GLY A 105 -1.54 9.50 13.22
N THR A 106 -2.39 8.49 13.09
CA THR A 106 -2.17 7.14 13.61
C THR A 106 -2.00 6.17 12.45
N CYS A 107 -1.00 5.30 12.49
CA CYS A 107 -0.75 4.28 11.47
C CYS A 107 -0.70 2.87 12.08
N GLU A 108 -1.48 1.96 11.51
CA GLU A 108 -1.50 0.53 11.81
C GLU A 108 -1.02 -0.27 10.58
N VAL A 109 -0.35 -1.40 10.83
CA VAL A 109 0.02 -2.37 9.79
C VAL A 109 -0.73 -3.67 10.00
N VAL A 110 -1.61 -4.00 9.07
CA VAL A 110 -2.35 -5.26 9.02
C VAL A 110 -1.67 -6.22 8.05
N ARG A 111 -1.39 -7.44 8.52
CA ARG A 111 -0.79 -8.50 7.71
C ARG A 111 -1.87 -9.35 7.08
N GLY A 112 -1.99 -9.28 5.76
CA GLY A 112 -3.05 -9.98 5.04
C GLY A 112 -2.97 -9.75 3.54
N PHE A 113 -3.84 -10.43 2.81
CA PHE A 113 -3.91 -10.26 1.37
C PHE A 113 -5.01 -9.29 0.98
N ALA A 114 -4.78 -8.52 -0.08
CA ALA A 114 -5.72 -7.52 -0.58
C ALA A 114 -7.12 -8.09 -0.85
N GLN A 115 -7.24 -9.33 -1.37
CA GLN A 115 -8.54 -9.94 -1.65
C GLN A 115 -9.40 -10.16 -0.39
N ASP A 116 -8.78 -10.20 0.79
CA ASP A 116 -9.43 -10.45 2.08
C ASP A 116 -9.76 -9.14 2.81
N ILE A 117 -9.63 -7.97 2.16
CA ILE A 117 -9.82 -6.64 2.76
C ILE A 117 -11.12 -6.49 3.55
N GLY A 118 -12.19 -7.18 3.13
CA GLY A 118 -13.49 -7.18 3.82
C GLY A 118 -13.45 -7.72 5.25
N THR A 119 -12.50 -8.59 5.57
CA THR A 119 -12.29 -9.13 6.92
C THR A 119 -11.10 -8.52 7.64
N LEU A 120 -10.26 -7.75 6.92
CA LEU A 120 -9.05 -7.13 7.47
C LEU A 120 -9.32 -5.75 8.09
N LEU A 121 -10.38 -5.05 7.67
CA LEU A 121 -10.69 -3.71 8.15
C LEU A 121 -11.76 -3.75 9.25
N GLU A 122 -11.47 -3.12 10.38
CA GLU A 122 -12.42 -2.98 11.50
C GLU A 122 -13.53 -1.95 11.21
N ARG A 123 -13.27 -0.99 10.30
CA ARG A 123 -14.19 0.06 9.89
C ARG A 123 -13.98 0.44 8.43
N GLN A 124 -15.01 1.03 7.82
CA GLN A 124 -14.95 1.53 6.44
C GLN A 124 -13.84 2.57 6.25
N ALA A 125 -13.28 2.59 5.05
CA ALA A 125 -12.23 3.48 4.62
C ALA A 125 -12.81 4.64 3.81
N ASP A 126 -12.47 5.88 4.15
CA ASP A 126 -12.84 7.04 3.34
C ASP A 126 -12.06 7.08 2.02
N VAL A 127 -10.83 6.57 2.03
CA VAL A 127 -9.95 6.48 0.87
C VAL A 127 -9.22 5.14 0.89
N ILE A 128 -9.24 4.43 -0.24
CA ILE A 128 -8.39 3.26 -0.47
C ILE A 128 -7.41 3.60 -1.58
N SER A 129 -6.12 3.57 -1.25
CA SER A 129 -4.99 3.71 -2.16
C SER A 129 -4.36 2.34 -2.37
N ALA A 130 -4.02 1.98 -3.60
CA ALA A 130 -3.39 0.71 -3.88
C ALA A 130 -2.30 0.88 -4.94
N SER A 131 -1.04 0.60 -4.56
CA SER A 131 0.06 0.49 -5.52
C SER A 131 0.02 -0.87 -6.15
N ALA A 132 0.24 -0.95 -7.46
CA ALA A 132 0.46 -2.22 -8.16
C ALA A 132 -0.57 -3.33 -7.83
N LEU A 133 -1.79 -2.96 -7.41
CA LEU A 133 -2.82 -3.89 -6.91
C LEU A 133 -3.08 -5.05 -7.85
N LEU A 134 -3.12 -4.74 -9.15
CA LEU A 134 -3.21 -5.72 -10.22
C LEU A 134 -2.02 -6.68 -10.21
N HIS A 135 -0.80 -6.18 -10.06
CA HIS A 135 0.40 -7.00 -9.94
C HIS A 135 0.36 -7.87 -8.67
N GLU A 136 0.01 -7.30 -7.51
CA GLU A 136 0.00 -8.02 -6.23
C GLU A 136 -1.08 -9.09 -6.19
N VAL A 137 -2.32 -8.73 -6.52
CA VAL A 137 -3.44 -9.67 -6.54
C VAL A 137 -3.24 -10.73 -7.62
N TYR A 138 -2.66 -10.36 -8.76
CA TYR A 138 -2.33 -11.35 -9.78
C TYR A 138 -1.23 -12.31 -9.33
N SER A 139 -0.19 -11.80 -8.64
CA SER A 139 0.97 -12.61 -8.24
C SER A 139 0.71 -13.46 -6.99
N TYR A 140 -0.15 -12.99 -6.08
CA TYR A 140 -0.32 -13.57 -4.74
C TYR A 140 -1.79 -13.96 -4.44
N GLY A 141 -2.76 -13.37 -5.12
CA GLY A 141 -4.20 -13.59 -4.93
C GLY A 141 -4.84 -14.57 -5.92
N GLY A 142 -4.04 -15.42 -6.58
CA GLY A 142 -4.58 -16.41 -7.53
C GLY A 142 -5.00 -15.82 -8.88
N GLY A 143 -4.37 -14.74 -9.34
CA GLY A 143 -4.60 -14.19 -10.68
C GLY A 143 -5.90 -13.38 -10.78
N TYR A 144 -6.66 -13.61 -11.85
CA TYR A 144 -7.94 -12.93 -12.11
C TYR A 144 -9.01 -13.22 -11.05
N GLY A 145 -8.95 -14.37 -10.37
CA GLY A 145 -9.88 -14.72 -9.30
C GLY A 145 -9.80 -13.74 -8.12
N GLY A 146 -8.59 -13.47 -7.63
CA GLY A 146 -8.37 -12.48 -6.57
C GLY A 146 -8.79 -11.08 -6.99
N LEU A 147 -8.54 -10.68 -8.24
CA LEU A 147 -8.91 -9.35 -8.73
C LEU A 147 -10.43 -9.18 -8.73
N HIS A 148 -11.14 -10.20 -9.22
CA HIS A 148 -12.59 -10.20 -9.24
C HIS A 148 -13.19 -10.16 -7.83
N SER A 149 -12.63 -10.94 -6.88
CA SER A 149 -13.05 -10.89 -5.48
C SER A 149 -12.86 -9.50 -4.88
N LEU A 150 -11.68 -8.89 -5.08
CA LEU A 150 -11.39 -7.56 -4.57
C LEU A 150 -12.33 -6.49 -5.15
N MET A 151 -12.59 -6.51 -6.47
CA MET A 151 -13.51 -5.57 -7.10
C MET A 151 -14.94 -5.65 -6.53
N ARG A 152 -15.38 -6.83 -6.08
CA ARG A 152 -16.69 -7.02 -5.45
C ARG A 152 -16.73 -6.55 -4.00
N THR A 153 -15.61 -6.65 -3.29
CA THR A 153 -15.50 -6.30 -1.88
C THR A 153 -15.23 -4.81 -1.67
N LEU A 154 -14.49 -4.14 -2.57
CA LEU A 154 -14.14 -2.71 -2.43
C LEU A 154 -15.35 -1.81 -2.09
N PRO A 155 -16.53 -1.93 -2.74
CA PRO A 155 -17.67 -1.09 -2.41
C PRO A 155 -18.27 -1.32 -1.01
N THR A 156 -17.98 -2.43 -0.34
CA THR A 156 -18.50 -2.73 1.00
C THR A 156 -17.58 -2.20 2.11
N VAL A 157 -16.32 -1.91 1.77
CA VAL A 157 -15.30 -1.42 2.70
C VAL A 157 -14.94 0.05 2.49
N LEU A 158 -15.45 0.68 1.43
CA LEU A 158 -15.51 2.14 1.26
C LEU A 158 -16.71 2.73 2.01
#